data_AF-A0A8X6XZA5-F1
#
_entry.id   AF-A0A8X6XZA5-F1
#
_cell.length_a   1.000
_cell.length_b   1.000
_cell.length_c   1.000
_cell.angle_alpha   90.00
_cell.angle_beta   90.00
_cell.angle_gamma   90.00
#
_symmetry.space_group_name_H-M   'P 1'
#
loop_
_entity.id
_entity.type
_entity.pdbx_description
1 polymer ?
#
loop_
_entity_poly.entity_id
_entity_poly.type
_entity_poly.pdbx_seq_one_letter_code
_entity_poly.pdbx_strand_id
1 'polypeptide(L)'
;MDWFDKAITSLSDSKYYHGDLDTVTSLIEQHKSFEEELKNRGLSLESVCKTSVDLKKQASVADVENISFQIDELNSKWKTVSDLFEKKKRNLSEALLLKSACLVDFWGNLFPELGPNHFLMIYPTLDGAYQRNPNKRPQTDSDIKHPRARLLLEKWRIVWLLAMERQRRLQDRRNYLLEVTIKLLLKKQLPTLLIIIISAY
;
A
#
# COMPACT_ATOMS: atom_id res chain seq x y z
N MET A 1 -24.82 -26.89 6.24
CA MET A 1 -24.13 -26.22 7.36
C MET A 1 -22.60 -26.22 7.18
N ASP A 2 -22.04 -27.28 6.61
CA ASP A 2 -20.60 -27.56 6.46
C ASP A 2 -19.73 -26.45 5.84
N TRP A 3 -20.33 -25.55 5.04
CA TRP A 3 -19.61 -24.43 4.45
C TRP A 3 -19.14 -23.44 5.52
N PHE A 4 -19.99 -23.11 6.50
CA PHE A 4 -19.64 -22.18 7.58
C PHE A 4 -18.50 -22.73 8.41
N ASP A 5 -18.54 -24.01 8.74
CA ASP A 5 -17.50 -24.65 9.55
C ASP A 5 -16.16 -24.64 8.80
N LYS A 6 -16.16 -24.95 7.50
CA LYS A 6 -14.96 -24.84 6.64
C LYS A 6 -14.44 -23.41 6.53
N ALA A 7 -15.32 -22.41 6.40
CA ALA A 7 -14.95 -21.00 6.33
C ALA A 7 -14.34 -20.50 7.65
N ILE A 8 -14.90 -20.91 8.80
CA ILE A 8 -14.36 -20.59 10.12
C ILE A 8 -12.96 -21.20 10.29
N THR A 9 -12.77 -22.47 9.88
CA THR A 9 -11.46 -23.13 9.92
C THR A 9 -10.44 -22.42 9.01
N SER A 10 -10.80 -22.07 7.78
CA SER A 10 -9.87 -21.41 6.85
C SER A 10 -9.53 -19.96 7.22
N LEU A 11 -10.46 -19.26 7.89
CA LEU A 11 -10.24 -17.90 8.39
C LEU A 11 -9.42 -17.88 9.67
N SER A 12 -9.53 -18.91 10.51
CA SER A 12 -8.75 -19.05 11.75
C SER A 12 -7.31 -19.53 11.51
N ASP A 13 -7.07 -20.28 10.43
CA ASP A 13 -5.74 -20.76 10.07
C ASP A 13 -4.90 -19.62 9.44
N SER A 14 -4.20 -18.87 10.29
CA SER A 14 -3.29 -17.80 9.89
C SER A 14 -1.97 -18.37 9.35
N LYS A 15 -1.97 -18.81 8.10
CA LYS A 15 -0.77 -19.34 7.42
C LYS A 15 0.30 -18.25 7.27
N TYR A 16 1.56 -18.58 7.56
CA TYR A 16 2.71 -17.68 7.37
C TYR A 16 2.96 -17.44 5.88
N TYR A 17 2.75 -16.20 5.44
CA TYR A 17 2.90 -15.79 4.04
C TYR A 17 4.32 -15.30 3.77
N HIS A 18 5.24 -16.24 3.58
CA HIS A 18 6.59 -15.98 3.08
C HIS A 18 6.80 -16.79 1.81
N GLY A 19 6.52 -16.18 0.67
CA GLY A 19 6.78 -16.74 -0.66
C GLY A 19 6.77 -15.62 -1.67
N ASP A 20 7.54 -15.79 -2.74
CA ASP A 20 7.61 -15.01 -3.98
C ASP A 20 6.34 -14.26 -4.45
N LEU A 21 6.52 -13.40 -5.46
CA LEU A 21 5.46 -12.55 -6.02
C LEU A 21 4.20 -13.37 -6.41
N ASP A 22 4.38 -14.60 -6.88
CA ASP A 22 3.30 -15.49 -7.27
C ASP A 22 2.49 -15.96 -6.06
N THR A 23 3.14 -16.27 -4.94
CA THR A 23 2.46 -16.59 -3.67
C THR A 23 1.63 -15.40 -3.17
N VAL A 24 2.19 -14.18 -3.19
CA VAL A 24 1.46 -12.97 -2.77
C VAL A 24 0.28 -12.68 -3.69
N THR A 25 0.46 -12.81 -5.00
CA THR A 25 -0.60 -12.58 -5.99
C THR A 25 -1.72 -13.61 -5.84
N SER A 26 -1.37 -14.89 -5.63
CA SER A 26 -2.33 -15.95 -5.36
C SER A 26 -3.14 -15.69 -4.08
N LEU A 27 -2.50 -15.21 -3.01
CA LEU A 27 -3.18 -14.87 -1.76
C LEU A 27 -4.15 -13.69 -1.90
N ILE A 28 -3.79 -12.69 -2.73
CA ILE A 28 -4.69 -11.57 -3.04
C ILE A 28 -5.90 -12.07 -3.83
N GLU A 29 -5.70 -12.97 -4.79
CA GLU A 29 -6.78 -13.55 -5.57
C GLU A 29 -7.70 -14.45 -4.71
N GLN A 30 -7.12 -15.22 -3.80
CA GLN A 30 -7.87 -15.99 -2.81
C GLN A 30 -8.69 -15.07 -1.88
N HIS A 31 -8.15 -13.91 -1.48
CA HIS A 31 -8.90 -12.95 -0.68
C HIS A 31 -10.08 -12.35 -1.45
N LYS A 32 -9.89 -11.96 -2.71
CA LYS A 32 -10.94 -11.40 -3.56
C LYS A 32 -12.05 -12.40 -3.87
N SER A 33 -11.67 -13.63 -4.23
CA SER A 33 -12.65 -14.70 -4.49
C SER A 33 -13.46 -15.04 -3.23
N PHE A 34 -12.83 -15.08 -2.05
CA PHE A 34 -13.56 -15.28 -0.79
C PHE A 34 -14.48 -14.09 -0.46
N GLU A 35 -14.08 -12.85 -0.76
CA GLU A 35 -14.94 -11.67 -0.58
C GLU A 35 -16.20 -11.72 -1.46
N GLU A 36 -16.05 -12.14 -2.71
CA GLU A 36 -17.18 -12.33 -3.62
C GLU A 36 -18.09 -13.49 -3.17
N GLU A 37 -17.50 -14.61 -2.74
CA GLU A 37 -18.26 -15.74 -2.20
C GLU A 37 -19.03 -15.35 -0.94
N LEU A 38 -18.43 -14.57 -0.04
CA LEU A 38 -19.09 -14.04 1.14
C LEU A 38 -20.29 -13.16 0.73
N LYS A 39 -20.10 -12.22 -0.19
CA LYS A 39 -21.20 -11.37 -0.68
C LYS A 39 -22.37 -12.19 -1.23
N ASN A 40 -22.09 -13.19 -2.06
CA ASN A 40 -23.12 -14.05 -2.65
C ASN A 40 -23.87 -14.88 -1.59
N ARG A 41 -23.15 -15.38 -0.58
CA ARG A 41 -23.76 -16.10 0.55
C ARG A 41 -24.62 -15.21 1.43
N GLY A 42 -24.27 -13.93 1.59
CA GLY A 42 -25.09 -12.95 2.30
C GLY A 42 -26.45 -12.76 1.63
N LEU A 43 -26.49 -12.67 0.29
CA LEU A 43 -27.73 -12.61 -0.47
C LEU A 43 -28.57 -13.89 -0.33
N SER A 44 -27.91 -15.05 -0.34
CA SER A 44 -28.58 -16.34 -0.11
C SER A 44 -29.17 -16.44 1.29
N LEU A 45 -28.45 -15.98 2.31
CA LEU A 45 -28.94 -15.93 3.70
C LEU A 45 -30.17 -15.03 3.83
N GLU A 46 -30.17 -13.86 3.18
CA GLU A 46 -31.32 -12.96 3.16
C GLU A 46 -32.54 -13.63 2.54
N SER A 47 -32.36 -14.35 1.44
CA SER A 47 -33.43 -15.13 0.81
C SER A 47 -33.96 -16.23 1.74
N VAL A 48 -33.09 -16.98 2.40
CA VAL A 48 -33.47 -18.04 3.36
C VAL A 48 -34.25 -17.45 4.54
N CYS A 49 -33.84 -16.28 5.04
CA CYS A 49 -34.56 -15.57 6.10
C CYS A 49 -35.97 -15.17 5.64
N LYS A 50 -36.12 -14.58 4.45
CA LYS A 50 -37.43 -14.23 3.87
C LYS A 50 -38.33 -15.46 3.74
N THR A 51 -37.83 -16.54 3.15
CA THR A 51 -38.59 -17.79 2.99
C THR A 51 -38.97 -18.39 4.34
N SER A 52 -38.09 -18.32 5.36
CA SER A 52 -38.41 -18.81 6.70
C SER A 52 -39.56 -18.04 7.36
N VAL A 53 -39.64 -16.72 7.16
CA VAL A 53 -40.73 -15.89 7.66
C VAL A 53 -42.06 -16.29 7.01
N ASP A 54 -42.04 -16.58 5.71
CA ASP A 54 -43.24 -17.01 5.01
C ASP A 54 -43.67 -18.43 5.40
N LEU A 55 -42.72 -19.35 5.57
CA LEU A 55 -42.98 -20.72 6.04
C LEU A 55 -43.57 -20.73 7.46
N LYS A 56 -43.06 -19.87 8.37
CA LYS A 56 -43.57 -19.75 9.73
C LYS A 56 -45.05 -19.33 9.79
N LYS A 57 -45.57 -18.62 8.78
CA LYS A 57 -46.99 -18.21 8.73
C LYS A 57 -47.94 -19.38 8.49
N GLN A 58 -47.44 -20.50 7.95
CA GLN A 58 -48.24 -21.65 7.53
C GLN A 58 -47.88 -22.94 8.29
N ALA A 59 -46.87 -22.89 9.16
CA ALA A 59 -46.34 -24.03 9.89
C ALA A 59 -47.04 -24.26 11.25
N SER A 60 -46.86 -25.48 11.79
CA SER A 60 -47.29 -25.80 13.17
C SER A 60 -46.41 -25.08 14.20
N VAL A 61 -46.88 -24.96 15.44
CA VAL A 61 -46.12 -24.28 16.52
C VAL A 61 -44.73 -24.92 16.75
N ALA A 62 -44.65 -26.25 16.72
CA ALA A 62 -43.39 -26.97 16.87
C ALA A 62 -42.43 -26.73 15.69
N ASP A 63 -42.96 -26.66 14.47
CA ASP A 63 -42.14 -26.35 13.28
C ASP A 63 -41.67 -24.89 13.29
N VAL A 64 -42.49 -23.96 13.78
CA VAL A 64 -42.10 -22.55 13.95
C VAL A 64 -40.93 -22.39 14.91
N GLU A 65 -40.93 -23.12 16.03
CA GLU A 65 -39.82 -23.14 16.99
C GLU A 65 -38.55 -23.71 16.36
N ASN A 66 -38.66 -24.85 15.66
CA ASN A 66 -37.52 -25.49 15.01
C ASN A 66 -36.93 -24.63 13.87
N ILE A 67 -37.78 -24.02 13.03
CA ILE A 67 -37.34 -23.10 11.97
C ILE A 67 -36.66 -21.86 12.58
N SER A 68 -37.18 -21.34 13.70
CA SER A 68 -36.56 -20.22 14.41
C SER A 68 -35.17 -20.59 14.91
N PHE A 69 -35.04 -21.73 15.58
CA PHE A 69 -33.76 -22.22 16.07
C PHE A 69 -32.71 -22.36 14.95
N GLN A 70 -33.08 -22.96 13.81
CA GLN A 70 -32.15 -23.13 12.68
C GLN A 70 -31.73 -21.81 12.04
N ILE A 71 -32.63 -20.83 11.95
CA ILE A 71 -32.32 -19.49 11.45
C ILE A 71 -31.38 -18.74 12.42
N ASP A 72 -31.59 -18.89 13.72
CA ASP A 72 -30.74 -18.28 14.74
C ASP A 72 -29.32 -18.88 14.74
N GLU A 73 -29.20 -20.21 14.60
CA GLU A 73 -27.90 -20.88 14.44
C GLU A 73 -27.18 -20.39 13.18
N LEU A 74 -27.89 -20.30 12.06
CA LEU A 74 -27.36 -19.83 10.79
C LEU A 74 -26.86 -18.38 10.87
N ASN A 75 -27.65 -17.50 11.50
CA ASN A 75 -27.28 -16.10 11.73
C ASN A 75 -26.06 -15.97 12.65
N SER A 76 -25.98 -16.81 13.69
CA SER A 76 -24.83 -16.85 14.61
C SER A 76 -23.54 -17.24 13.89
N LYS A 77 -23.58 -18.28 13.04
CA LYS A 77 -22.44 -18.69 12.20
C LYS A 77 -22.06 -17.62 11.18
N TRP A 78 -23.04 -16.99 10.54
CA TRP A 78 -22.83 -15.88 9.61
C TRP A 78 -22.11 -14.70 10.25
N LYS A 79 -22.54 -14.30 11.45
CA LYS A 79 -21.89 -13.23 12.23
C LYS A 79 -20.43 -13.58 12.53
N THR A 80 -20.19 -14.81 12.99
CA THR A 80 -18.84 -15.30 13.29
C THR A 80 -17.92 -15.25 12.06
N VAL A 81 -18.38 -15.74 10.90
CA VAL A 81 -17.60 -15.70 9.66
C VAL A 81 -17.32 -14.27 9.20
N SER A 82 -18.32 -13.38 9.29
CA SER A 82 -18.17 -11.97 8.91
C SER A 82 -17.13 -11.25 9.78
N ASP A 83 -17.19 -11.46 11.10
CA ASP A 83 -16.24 -10.85 12.04
C ASP A 83 -14.80 -11.35 11.82
N LEU A 84 -14.63 -12.65 11.57
CA LEU A 84 -13.32 -13.25 11.27
C LEU A 84 -12.76 -12.76 9.92
N PHE A 85 -13.60 -12.63 8.91
CA PHE A 85 -13.21 -12.11 7.60
C PHE A 85 -12.76 -10.65 7.70
N GLU A 86 -13.52 -9.79 8.37
CA GLU A 86 -13.16 -8.38 8.58
C GLU A 86 -11.88 -8.23 9.40
N LYS A 87 -11.67 -9.10 10.40
CA LYS A 87 -10.40 -9.15 11.14
C LYS A 87 -9.22 -9.50 10.23
N LYS A 88 -9.38 -10.49 9.36
CA LYS A 88 -8.33 -10.88 8.40
C LYS A 88 -8.06 -9.76 7.39
N LYS A 89 -9.10 -9.09 6.89
CA LYS A 89 -9.01 -7.94 5.96
C LYS A 89 -8.25 -6.77 6.58
N ARG A 90 -8.55 -6.40 7.83
CA ARG A 90 -7.78 -5.39 8.58
C ARG A 90 -6.33 -5.78 8.79
N ASN A 91 -6.07 -7.03 9.19
CA ASN A 91 -4.70 -7.47 9.43
C ASN A 91 -3.87 -7.44 8.14
N LEU A 92 -4.47 -7.79 7.00
CA LEU A 92 -3.84 -7.70 5.69
C LEU A 92 -3.58 -6.24 5.29
N SER A 93 -4.54 -5.33 5.49
CA SER A 93 -4.35 -3.91 5.19
C SER A 93 -3.29 -3.26 6.08
N GLU A 94 -3.29 -3.58 7.38
CA GLU A 94 -2.26 -3.14 8.33
C GLU A 94 -0.88 -3.69 7.96
N ALA A 95 -0.77 -4.95 7.55
CA ALA A 95 0.49 -5.53 7.10
C ALA A 95 1.02 -4.88 5.80
N LEU A 96 0.13 -4.55 4.86
CA LEU A 96 0.49 -3.82 3.64
C LEU A 96 0.95 -2.39 3.93
N LEU A 97 0.27 -1.70 4.87
CA LEU A 97 0.65 -0.36 5.32
C LEU A 97 1.95 -0.36 6.14
N LEU A 98 2.17 -1.38 6.97
CA LEU A 98 3.43 -1.54 7.69
C LEU A 98 4.60 -1.76 6.72
N LYS A 99 4.38 -2.54 5.65
CA LYS A 99 5.39 -2.72 4.59
C LYS A 99 5.72 -1.41 3.88
N SER A 100 4.74 -0.55 3.60
CA SER A 100 5.01 0.74 2.95
C SER A 100 5.72 1.72 3.89
N ALA A 101 5.34 1.79 5.17
CA ALA A 101 6.02 2.60 6.18
C ALA A 101 7.48 2.14 6.41
N CYS A 102 7.70 0.84 6.53
CA CYS A 102 9.05 0.28 6.65
C CYS A 102 9.89 0.55 5.39
N LEU A 103 9.29 0.60 4.20
CA LEU A 103 10.01 1.04 3.00
C LEU A 103 10.43 2.51 3.12
N VAL A 104 9.56 3.41 3.59
CA VAL A 104 9.93 4.83 3.80
C VAL A 104 11.12 4.95 4.76
N ASP A 105 11.06 4.27 5.91
CA ASP A 105 12.15 4.28 6.90
C ASP A 105 13.42 3.63 6.37
N PHE A 106 13.27 2.53 5.63
CA PHE A 106 14.38 1.82 4.99
C PHE A 106 15.08 2.70 3.93
N TRP A 107 14.31 3.37 3.06
CA TRP A 107 14.85 4.29 2.05
C TRP A 107 15.49 5.52 2.70
N GLY A 108 14.90 6.06 3.77
CA GLY A 108 15.47 7.17 4.54
C GLY A 108 16.82 6.83 5.17
N ASN A 109 16.98 5.61 5.69
CA ASN A 109 18.26 5.13 6.22
C ASN A 109 19.28 4.79 5.12
N LEU A 110 18.83 4.33 3.96
CA LEU A 110 19.71 3.97 2.84
C LEU A 110 20.27 5.19 2.10
N PHE A 111 19.56 6.32 2.14
CA PHE A 111 19.95 7.58 1.49
C PHE A 111 19.69 8.81 2.37
N PRO A 112 20.48 8.98 3.44
CA PRO A 112 20.31 10.08 4.38
C PRO A 112 20.50 11.46 3.72
N GLU A 113 21.22 11.51 2.58
CA GLU A 113 21.56 12.75 1.86
C GLU A 113 20.39 13.36 1.07
N LEU A 114 19.34 12.59 0.76
CA LEU A 114 18.22 13.07 -0.05
C LEU A 114 17.19 13.88 0.75
N GLY A 115 17.20 13.77 2.08
CA GLY A 115 16.22 14.39 2.96
C GLY A 115 14.77 13.87 2.76
N PRO A 116 13.88 14.12 3.74
CA PRO A 116 12.52 13.56 3.74
C PRO A 116 11.62 14.10 2.61
N ASN A 117 11.89 15.31 2.12
CA ASN A 117 11.06 15.97 1.10
C ASN A 117 11.26 15.40 -0.31
N HIS A 118 12.43 14.85 -0.63
CA HIS A 118 12.69 14.28 -1.95
C HIS A 118 11.97 12.94 -2.15
N PHE A 119 11.77 12.19 -1.05
CA PHE A 119 11.06 10.92 -1.07
C PHE A 119 9.56 11.10 -1.39
N LEU A 120 8.92 12.14 -0.84
CA LEU A 120 7.53 12.49 -1.10
C LEU A 120 7.28 12.96 -2.55
N MET A 121 8.30 13.53 -3.21
CA MET A 121 8.19 13.89 -4.64
C MET A 121 8.18 12.66 -5.57
N ILE A 122 8.85 11.57 -5.17
CA ILE A 122 8.96 10.36 -6.00
C ILE A 122 7.75 9.43 -5.76
N TYR A 123 7.20 9.42 -4.53
CA TYR A 123 6.04 8.59 -4.17
C TYR A 123 4.96 9.39 -3.43
N PRO A 124 4.22 10.26 -4.13
CA PRO A 124 3.22 11.15 -3.52
C PRO A 124 2.04 10.41 -2.86
N THR A 125 1.79 9.15 -3.22
CA THR A 125 0.76 8.31 -2.60
C THR A 125 1.11 7.77 -1.22
N LEU A 126 2.37 7.92 -0.76
CA LEU A 126 2.83 7.47 0.56
C LEU A 126 2.69 8.52 1.67
N ASP A 127 2.15 9.70 1.35
CA ASP A 127 2.03 10.84 2.27
C ASP A 127 1.26 10.49 3.57
N GLY A 128 0.22 9.66 3.47
CA GLY A 128 -0.55 9.18 4.63
C GLY A 128 0.20 8.24 5.57
N ALA A 129 1.30 7.60 5.14
CA ALA A 129 2.12 6.73 5.98
C ALA A 129 3.15 7.51 6.82
N TYR A 130 3.57 8.70 6.36
CA TYR A 130 4.58 9.54 7.00
C TYR A 130 4.04 10.32 8.22
N GLN A 131 2.72 10.50 8.32
CA GLN A 131 2.08 11.24 9.41
C GLN A 131 2.02 10.48 10.75
N ARG A 132 2.61 9.27 10.85
CA ARG A 132 2.54 8.43 12.06
C ARG A 132 3.68 8.77 13.03
N ASN A 133 3.29 9.22 14.23
CA ASN A 133 4.08 9.58 15.42
C ASN A 133 5.53 9.02 15.50
N PRO A 134 6.57 9.88 15.58
CA PRO A 134 7.99 9.48 15.61
C PRO A 134 8.40 8.65 16.84
N ASN A 135 7.56 8.59 17.88
CA ASN A 135 7.86 7.85 19.12
C ASN A 135 7.39 6.39 19.11
N LYS A 136 6.64 5.95 18.09
CA LYS A 136 6.34 4.52 17.89
C LYS A 136 7.34 3.96 16.89
N ARG A 137 8.52 3.54 17.37
CA ARG A 137 9.34 2.59 16.61
C ARG A 137 8.47 1.35 16.39
N PRO A 138 8.06 1.01 15.16
CA PRO A 138 7.52 -0.31 14.92
C PRO A 138 8.67 -1.24 15.28
N GLN A 139 8.41 -2.24 16.12
CA GLN A 139 9.38 -3.30 16.35
C GLN A 139 9.47 -4.09 15.05
N THR A 140 10.28 -3.56 14.13
CA THR A 140 10.49 -4.06 12.78
C THR A 140 11.42 -5.24 12.87
N ASP A 141 10.84 -6.42 13.05
CA ASP A 141 11.52 -7.67 12.66
C ASP A 141 11.56 -7.84 11.12
N SER A 142 11.40 -6.72 10.40
CA SER A 142 11.34 -6.58 8.95
C SER A 142 12.64 -6.03 8.40
N ASP A 143 13.74 -6.69 8.73
CA ASP A 143 14.78 -6.83 7.70
C ASP A 143 14.12 -7.49 6.49
N ILE A 144 14.43 -7.04 5.27
CA ILE A 144 14.04 -7.76 4.06
C ILE A 144 14.80 -9.10 4.09
N LYS A 145 14.23 -10.11 4.77
CA LYS A 145 14.82 -11.44 4.96
C LYS A 145 15.02 -12.17 3.63
N HIS A 146 14.34 -11.71 2.57
CA HIS A 146 14.38 -12.35 1.26
C HIS A 146 15.62 -11.92 0.44
N PRO A 147 16.60 -12.83 0.22
CA PRO A 147 17.91 -12.49 -0.34
C PRO A 147 17.84 -11.93 -1.77
N ARG A 148 16.85 -12.35 -2.57
CA ARG A 148 16.67 -11.84 -3.95
C ARG A 148 16.14 -10.41 -3.99
N ALA A 149 15.27 -10.05 -3.05
CA ALA A 149 14.72 -8.68 -2.98
C ALA A 149 15.81 -7.70 -2.56
N ARG A 150 16.68 -8.11 -1.62
CA ARG A 150 17.87 -7.38 -1.21
C ARG A 150 18.86 -7.19 -2.37
N LEU A 151 19.10 -8.23 -3.17
CA LEU A 151 19.98 -8.14 -4.34
C LEU A 151 19.43 -7.20 -5.42
N LEU A 152 18.13 -7.29 -5.70
CA LEU A 152 17.47 -6.44 -6.70
C LEU A 152 17.54 -4.97 -6.29
N LEU A 153 17.27 -4.71 -5.02
CA LEU A 153 17.37 -3.39 -4.42
C LEU A 153 18.81 -2.86 -4.49
N GLU A 154 19.81 -3.68 -4.17
CA GLU A 154 21.22 -3.26 -4.25
C GLU A 154 21.64 -2.91 -5.68
N LYS A 155 21.18 -3.68 -6.68
CA LYS A 155 21.40 -3.36 -8.10
C LYS A 155 20.71 -2.05 -8.49
N TRP A 156 19.48 -1.84 -8.03
CA TRP A 156 18.73 -0.61 -8.26
C TRP A 156 19.38 0.61 -7.63
N ARG A 157 19.93 0.48 -6.41
CA ARG A 157 20.72 1.51 -5.73
C ARG A 157 21.89 1.97 -6.59
N ILE A 158 22.63 1.03 -7.19
CA ILE A 158 23.75 1.34 -8.09
C ILE A 158 23.28 2.10 -9.32
N VAL A 159 22.22 1.64 -10.00
CA VAL A 159 21.68 2.31 -11.19
C VAL A 159 21.21 3.73 -10.86
N TRP A 160 20.55 3.90 -9.72
CA TRP A 160 20.07 5.20 -9.26
C TRP A 160 21.22 6.16 -8.95
N LEU A 161 22.27 5.70 -8.26
CA LEU A 161 23.48 6.52 -8.01
C LEU A 161 24.15 6.96 -9.31
N LEU A 162 24.26 6.05 -10.29
CA LEU A 162 24.80 6.38 -11.61
C LEU A 162 23.93 7.40 -12.36
N ALA A 163 22.61 7.30 -12.25
CA ALA A 163 21.67 8.24 -12.85
C ALA A 163 21.71 9.63 -12.17
N MET A 164 21.79 9.68 -10.84
CA MET A 164 21.96 10.91 -10.06
C MET A 164 23.27 11.62 -10.39
N GLU A 165 24.37 10.88 -10.44
CA GLU A 165 25.69 11.42 -10.79
C GLU A 165 25.73 11.86 -12.27
N ARG A 166 25.04 11.10 -13.13
CA ARG A 166 24.36 11.54 -14.38
C ARG A 166 23.93 13.00 -14.35
N GLN A 167 22.84 13.20 -13.61
CA GLN A 167 22.07 14.43 -13.56
C GLN A 167 22.88 15.59 -12.98
N ARG A 168 23.68 15.34 -11.94
CA ARG A 168 24.56 16.33 -11.34
C ARG A 168 25.55 16.90 -12.35
N ARG A 169 26.25 16.04 -13.10
CA ARG A 169 27.19 16.50 -14.13
C ARG A 169 26.52 17.30 -15.24
N LEU A 170 25.32 16.91 -15.64
CA LEU A 170 24.53 17.67 -16.62
C LEU A 170 24.13 19.05 -16.07
N GLN A 171 23.76 19.10 -14.80
CA GLN A 171 23.40 20.35 -14.12
C GLN A 171 24.61 21.27 -13.96
N ASP A 172 25.77 20.73 -13.58
CA ASP A 172 27.02 21.47 -13.49
C ASP A 172 27.42 22.05 -14.86
N ARG A 173 27.27 21.26 -15.93
CA ARG A 173 27.51 21.73 -17.29
C ARG A 173 26.53 22.83 -17.71
N ARG A 174 25.26 22.69 -17.37
CA ARG A 174 24.22 23.72 -17.61
C ARG A 174 24.56 25.01 -16.89
N ASN A 175 24.95 24.94 -15.62
CA ASN A 175 25.31 26.08 -14.80
C ASN A 175 26.58 26.77 -15.33
N TYR A 176 27.59 26.00 -15.73
CA TYR A 176 28.79 26.54 -16.38
C TYR A 176 28.46 27.29 -17.67
N LEU A 177 27.60 26.73 -18.53
CA LEU A 177 27.18 27.39 -19.76
C LEU A 177 26.39 28.67 -19.49
N LEU A 178 25.52 28.69 -18.47
CA LEU A 178 24.84 29.92 -18.04
C LEU A 178 25.83 30.97 -17.56
N GLU A 179 26.80 30.60 -16.73
CA GLU A 179 27.83 31.52 -16.22
C GLU A 179 28.67 32.12 -17.35
N VAL A 180 29.14 31.30 -18.28
CA VAL A 180 29.90 31.75 -19.46
C VAL A 180 29.06 32.67 -20.33
N THR A 181 27.79 32.32 -20.57
CA THR A 181 26.88 33.12 -21.39
C THR A 181 26.63 34.50 -20.76
N ILE A 182 26.39 34.55 -19.44
CA ILE A 182 26.23 35.81 -18.70
C ILE A 182 27.51 36.65 -18.78
N LYS A 183 28.70 36.06 -18.57
CA LYS A 183 29.99 36.77 -18.69
C LYS A 183 30.22 37.32 -20.10
N LEU A 184 29.87 36.56 -21.15
CA LEU A 184 29.99 37.00 -22.54
C LEU A 184 29.02 38.13 -22.88
N LEU A 185 27.77 38.06 -22.38
CA LEU A 185 26.79 39.13 -22.55
C LEU A 185 27.24 40.42 -21.86
N LEU A 186 27.74 40.33 -20.62
CA LEU A 186 28.31 41.48 -19.91
C LEU A 186 29.52 42.06 -20.65
N LYS A 187 30.42 41.21 -21.16
CA LYS A 187 31.58 41.64 -21.94
C LYS A 187 31.21 42.30 -23.28
N LYS A 188 30.13 41.84 -23.93
CA LYS A 188 29.59 42.45 -25.15
C LYS A 188 28.90 43.79 -24.89
N GLN A 189 28.25 43.97 -23.74
CA GLN A 189 27.56 45.21 -23.38
C GLN A 189 28.53 46.29 -22.87
N LEU A 190 29.66 45.90 -22.27
CA LEU A 190 30.69 46.81 -21.76
C LEU A 190 31.17 47.90 -22.76
N PRO A 191 31.57 47.58 -24.01
CA PRO A 191 32.00 48.62 -24.96
C PRO A 191 30.86 49.57 -25.37
N THR A 192 29.64 49.06 -25.52
CA THR A 192 28.45 49.88 -25.85
C THR A 192 28.13 50.86 -24.72
N LEU A 193 28.20 50.39 -23.48
CA LEU A 193 28.01 51.23 -22.29
C LEU A 193 29.13 52.26 -22.14
N LEU A 194 30.38 51.89 -22.44
CA LEU A 194 31.53 52.81 -22.43
C LEU A 194 31.37 53.94 -23.46
N ILE A 195 30.88 53.62 -24.67
CA ILE A 195 30.60 54.61 -25.72
C ILE A 195 29.49 55.58 -25.27
N ILE A 196 28.41 55.06 -24.69
CA ILE A 196 27.29 55.88 -24.19
C ILE A 196 27.78 56.83 -23.08
N ILE A 197 28.60 56.33 -22.13
CA ILE A 197 29.16 57.14 -21.05
C ILE A 197 30.08 58.24 -21.59
N ILE A 198 30.97 57.92 -22.54
CA ILE A 198 31.86 58.92 -23.16
C ILE A 198 31.07 59.96 -23.96
N SER A 199 29.96 59.59 -24.59
CA SER A 199 29.12 60.54 -25.36
C SER A 199 28.24 61.46 -24.49
N ALA A 200 28.15 61.19 -23.18
CA ALA A 200 27.33 61.94 -22.24
C ALA A 200 28.11 63.00 -21.44
N TYR A 201 29.43 63.12 -21.66
CA TYR A 201 30.33 64.11 -21.09
C TYR A 201 30.94 64.98 -22.21
#